data_AF-A0A1E5Q8E7-F1
#
_entry.id   AF-A0A1E5Q8E7-F1
#
_cell.length_a   1.000
_cell.length_b   1.000
_cell.length_c   1.000
_cell.angle_alpha   90.00
_cell.angle_beta   90.00
_cell.angle_gamma   90.00
#
_symmetry.space_group_name_H-M   'P 1'
#
loop_
_entity.id
_entity.type
_entity.pdbx_description
1 polymer ?
#
loop_
_entity_poly.entity_id
_entity_poly.type
_entity_poly.pdbx_seq_one_letter_code
_entity_poly.pdbx_strand_id
1 'polypeptide(L)'
;MTECAALECGEIKEACEKMGCTELLEFLIKEKFPGKVAVTASLRARSIIVQKLLSEVAPDVPIIYCNAGKVFPESEEYKREMIARFGFTNVLAPIGSDEIAIRPGDRDHIEWVKAQYDRNSGATQEALHLNNTLKPYSCWISAVYHYDQDSAARSRVEREGLLVRVNPILDWDAERVQNFMEEFDLPYHKLAKVPVDMDKKHGDGTDVMTFAF
;
A
#
# COMPACT_ATOMS: atom_id res chain seq x y z
N MET A 1 6.83 19.98 22.32
CA MET A 1 7.14 18.83 21.43
C MET A 1 6.40 18.88 20.10
N THR A 2 5.27 19.57 19.99
CA THR A 2 4.41 19.60 18.78
C THR A 2 5.01 20.37 17.59
N GLU A 3 5.85 21.38 17.84
CA GLU A 3 6.43 22.25 16.81
C GLU A 3 7.60 21.58 16.05
N CYS A 4 8.50 20.89 16.77
CA CYS A 4 9.58 20.10 16.16
C CYS A 4 9.07 18.98 15.24
N ALA A 5 7.95 18.33 15.61
CA ALA A 5 7.39 17.23 14.81
C ALA A 5 6.70 17.71 13.52
N ALA A 6 6.12 18.92 13.54
CA ALA A 6 5.55 19.55 12.36
C ALA A 6 6.64 20.05 11.39
N LEU A 7 7.73 20.61 11.93
CA LEU A 7 8.93 21.01 11.17
C LEU A 7 9.55 19.80 10.44
N GLU A 8 9.65 18.65 11.11
CA GLU A 8 10.24 17.44 10.53
C GLU A 8 9.46 16.91 9.31
N CYS A 9 8.13 16.96 9.33
CA CYS A 9 7.33 16.50 8.18
C CYS A 9 7.36 17.48 7.00
N GLY A 10 7.47 18.78 7.27
CA GLY A 10 7.64 19.81 6.24
C GLY A 10 8.95 19.65 5.47
N GLU A 11 10.05 19.45 6.19
CA GLU A 11 11.37 19.20 5.61
C GLU A 11 11.41 17.91 4.78
N ILE A 12 10.81 16.81 5.28
CA ILE A 12 10.71 15.57 4.51
C ILE A 12 9.88 15.79 3.25
N LYS A 13 8.74 16.48 3.36
CA LYS A 13 7.86 16.72 2.21
C LYS A 13 8.56 17.54 1.14
N GLU A 14 9.27 18.60 1.51
CA GLU A 14 10.03 19.44 0.58
C GLU A 14 11.19 18.67 -0.06
N ALA A 15 11.94 17.89 0.73
CA ALA A 15 13.04 17.06 0.21
C ALA A 15 12.53 16.00 -0.79
N CYS A 16 11.33 15.46 -0.56
CA CYS A 16 10.77 14.36 -1.33
C CYS A 16 9.93 14.81 -2.54
N GLU A 17 9.60 16.09 -2.66
CA GLU A 17 8.67 16.59 -3.68
C GLU A 17 9.15 16.33 -5.11
N LYS A 18 10.47 16.33 -5.30
CA LYS A 18 11.10 16.14 -6.63
C LYS A 18 11.62 14.71 -6.85
N MET A 19 11.53 13.85 -5.85
CA MET A 19 12.11 12.50 -5.93
C MET A 19 11.25 11.56 -6.76
N GLY A 20 11.90 10.68 -7.51
CA GLY A 20 11.24 9.51 -8.11
C GLY A 20 10.62 8.59 -7.06
N CYS A 21 9.85 7.57 -7.46
CA CYS A 21 9.27 6.62 -6.51
C CYS A 21 10.33 5.76 -5.82
N THR A 22 11.27 5.20 -6.59
CA THR A 22 12.39 4.42 -6.04
C THR A 22 13.29 5.27 -5.15
N GLU A 23 13.64 6.48 -5.58
CA GLU A 23 14.46 7.43 -4.82
C GLU A 23 13.81 7.84 -3.50
N LEU A 24 12.50 8.12 -3.51
CA LEU A 24 11.74 8.40 -2.30
C LEU A 24 11.81 7.24 -1.31
N LEU A 25 11.58 6.01 -1.79
CA LEU A 25 11.64 4.81 -0.96
C LEU A 25 13.05 4.63 -0.37
N GLU A 26 14.09 4.80 -1.19
CA GLU A 26 15.48 4.69 -0.77
C GLU A 26 15.84 5.71 0.31
N PHE A 27 15.51 6.99 0.10
CA PHE A 27 15.74 8.05 1.06
C PHE A 27 15.04 7.77 2.40
N LEU A 28 13.75 7.38 2.36
CA LEU A 28 13.00 7.10 3.58
C LEU A 28 13.55 5.88 4.34
N ILE A 29 13.87 4.80 3.62
CA ILE A 29 14.26 3.52 4.21
C ILE A 29 15.71 3.54 4.70
N LYS A 30 16.64 4.07 3.91
CA LYS A 30 18.08 3.98 4.18
C LYS A 30 18.61 5.17 4.96
N GLU A 31 18.05 6.36 4.76
CA GLU A 31 18.60 7.59 5.32
C GLU A 31 17.74 8.16 6.44
N LYS A 32 16.45 8.39 6.20
CA LYS A 32 15.61 9.14 7.14
C LYS A 32 15.08 8.28 8.28
N PHE A 33 14.67 7.04 8.02
CA PHE A 33 14.05 6.15 9.01
C PHE A 33 14.65 4.73 9.03
N PRO A 34 15.99 4.58 9.13
CA PRO A 34 16.64 3.26 9.11
C PRO A 34 16.09 2.35 10.20
N GLY A 35 15.58 1.18 9.79
CA GLY A 35 14.97 0.18 10.69
C GLY A 35 13.63 0.61 11.33
N LYS A 36 13.03 1.72 10.88
CA LYS A 36 11.79 2.30 11.42
C LYS A 36 10.69 2.49 10.37
N VAL A 37 10.82 1.83 9.23
CA VAL A 37 9.82 1.81 8.16
C VAL A 37 9.02 0.51 8.19
N ALA A 38 7.72 0.61 7.96
CA ALA A 38 6.86 -0.52 7.62
C ALA A 38 5.99 -0.19 6.40
N VAL A 39 5.65 -1.22 5.63
CA VAL A 39 4.84 -1.10 4.41
C VAL A 39 3.54 -1.89 4.60
N THR A 40 2.38 -1.24 4.43
CA THR A 40 1.10 -1.96 4.32
C THR A 40 0.83 -2.26 2.86
N ALA A 41 0.42 -3.48 2.56
CA ALA A 41 0.27 -3.96 1.18
C ALA A 41 -1.06 -4.69 0.98
N SER A 42 -1.53 -4.65 -0.26
CA SER A 42 -2.59 -5.52 -0.77
C SER A 42 -2.04 -6.32 -1.95
N LEU A 43 -2.93 -7.03 -2.65
CA LEU A 43 -2.59 -7.81 -3.85
C LEU A 43 -3.12 -7.14 -5.13
N ARG A 44 -3.41 -5.83 -5.08
CA ARG A 44 -3.86 -5.03 -6.23
C ARG A 44 -2.66 -4.50 -7.03
N ALA A 45 -2.85 -4.23 -8.32
CA ALA A 45 -1.78 -3.81 -9.24
C ALA A 45 -0.91 -2.65 -8.69
N ARG A 46 -1.53 -1.55 -8.23
CA ARG A 46 -0.80 -0.44 -7.59
C ARG A 46 0.05 -0.89 -6.39
N SER A 47 -0.46 -1.81 -5.58
CA SER A 47 0.31 -2.39 -4.47
C SER A 47 1.49 -3.22 -4.95
N ILE A 48 1.28 -4.03 -5.98
CA ILE A 48 2.33 -4.88 -6.58
C ILE A 48 3.44 -4.03 -7.20
N ILE A 49 3.12 -2.88 -7.78
CA ILE A 49 4.11 -1.91 -8.25
C ILE A 49 4.97 -1.40 -7.08
N VAL A 50 4.35 -0.94 -5.98
CA VAL A 50 5.13 -0.48 -4.81
C VAL A 50 5.97 -1.62 -4.23
N GLN A 51 5.46 -2.84 -4.22
CA GLN A 51 6.20 -4.03 -3.81
C GLN A 51 7.40 -4.29 -4.72
N LYS A 52 7.23 -4.18 -6.04
CA LYS A 52 8.33 -4.30 -7.00
C LYS A 52 9.39 -3.24 -6.76
N LEU A 53 9.01 -1.96 -6.60
CA LEU A 53 9.95 -0.88 -6.28
C LEU A 53 10.66 -1.12 -4.95
N LEU A 54 9.93 -1.55 -3.91
CA LEU A 54 10.48 -1.88 -2.60
C LEU A 54 11.50 -3.01 -2.68
N SER A 55 11.25 -4.03 -3.50
CA SER A 55 12.14 -5.19 -3.66
C SER A 55 13.53 -4.82 -4.18
N GLU A 56 13.63 -3.74 -4.95
CA GLU A 56 14.91 -3.22 -5.46
C GLU A 56 15.66 -2.39 -4.41
N VAL A 57 14.93 -1.82 -3.46
CA VAL A 57 15.48 -0.93 -2.44
C VAL A 57 15.88 -1.69 -1.18
N ALA A 58 14.96 -2.48 -0.61
CA ALA A 58 15.13 -3.15 0.68
C ALA A 58 14.08 -4.29 0.86
N PRO A 59 14.36 -5.52 0.40
CA PRO A 59 13.42 -6.65 0.49
C PRO A 59 13.26 -7.23 1.92
N ASP A 60 14.00 -6.70 2.89
CA ASP A 60 13.94 -7.04 4.32
C ASP A 60 13.06 -6.08 5.14
N VAL A 61 12.58 -4.98 4.53
CA VAL A 61 11.61 -4.08 5.16
C VAL A 61 10.32 -4.85 5.46
N PRO A 62 9.73 -4.69 6.67
CA PRO A 62 8.46 -5.32 7.01
C PRO A 62 7.35 -4.96 6.02
N ILE A 63 6.79 -5.98 5.37
CA ILE A 63 5.59 -5.85 4.54
C ILE A 63 4.41 -6.53 5.23
N ILE A 64 3.39 -5.74 5.56
CA ILE A 64 2.18 -6.15 6.27
C ILE A 64 1.07 -6.28 5.25
N TYR A 65 0.63 -7.50 4.96
CA TYR A 65 -0.51 -7.70 4.08
C TYR A 65 -1.81 -7.40 4.83
N CYS A 66 -2.55 -6.42 4.34
CA CYS A 66 -3.82 -5.96 4.89
C CYS A 66 -4.97 -6.55 4.08
N ASN A 67 -5.82 -7.33 4.74
CA ASN A 67 -7.04 -7.90 4.17
C ASN A 67 -8.14 -7.91 5.23
N ALA A 68 -9.38 -7.78 4.80
CA ALA A 68 -10.54 -8.07 5.64
C ALA A 68 -11.16 -9.41 5.23
N GLY A 69 -11.66 -10.15 6.22
CA GLY A 69 -12.43 -11.36 5.97
C GLY A 69 -11.65 -12.54 5.39
N LYS A 70 -12.34 -13.31 4.54
CA LYS A 70 -11.87 -14.62 4.07
C LYS A 70 -10.92 -14.48 2.90
N VAL A 71 -9.70 -15.00 3.04
CA VAL A 71 -8.74 -15.04 1.93
C VAL A 71 -9.05 -16.20 0.99
N PHE A 72 -9.09 -15.93 -0.32
CA PHE A 72 -9.24 -16.95 -1.35
C PHE A 72 -7.93 -17.75 -1.54
N PRO A 73 -7.99 -19.05 -1.85
CA PRO A 73 -6.79 -19.85 -2.15
C PRO A 73 -5.93 -19.26 -3.27
N GLU A 74 -6.56 -18.66 -4.29
CA GLU A 74 -5.89 -17.97 -5.40
C GLU A 74 -5.12 -16.74 -4.92
N SER A 75 -5.63 -16.02 -3.93
CA SER A 75 -4.96 -14.87 -3.31
C SER A 75 -3.73 -15.29 -2.52
N GLU A 76 -3.83 -16.40 -1.77
CA GLU A 76 -2.68 -16.94 -1.06
C GLU A 76 -1.60 -17.45 -2.01
N GLU A 77 -1.98 -18.08 -3.14
CA GLU A 77 -1.04 -18.49 -4.18
C GLU A 77 -0.34 -17.27 -4.80
N TYR A 78 -1.10 -16.27 -5.22
CA TYR A 78 -0.56 -15.06 -5.81
C TYR A 78 0.35 -14.29 -4.85
N LYS A 79 -0.03 -14.19 -3.56
CA LYS A 79 0.82 -13.62 -2.52
C LYS A 79 2.15 -14.35 -2.41
N ARG A 80 2.14 -15.69 -2.35
CA ARG A 80 3.37 -16.50 -2.32
C ARG A 80 4.23 -16.28 -3.55
N GLU A 81 3.61 -16.22 -4.73
CA GLU A 81 4.30 -15.96 -6.00
C GLU A 81 5.02 -14.61 -5.95
N MET A 82 4.35 -13.54 -5.51
CA MET A 82 4.93 -12.20 -5.43
C MET A 82 6.03 -12.11 -4.36
N ILE A 83 5.84 -12.73 -3.18
CA ILE A 83 6.88 -12.81 -2.15
C ILE A 83 8.14 -13.49 -2.68
N ALA A 84 7.99 -14.63 -3.36
CA ALA A 84 9.10 -15.36 -3.93
C ALA A 84 9.79 -14.58 -5.05
N ARG A 85 9.00 -13.99 -5.96
CA ARG A 85 9.51 -13.19 -7.09
C ARG A 85 10.28 -11.96 -6.64
N PHE A 86 9.83 -11.30 -5.57
CA PHE A 86 10.44 -10.08 -5.03
C PHE A 86 11.48 -10.35 -3.94
N GLY A 87 11.65 -11.60 -3.52
CA GLY A 87 12.65 -11.98 -2.51
C GLY A 87 12.37 -11.41 -1.12
N PHE A 88 11.10 -11.14 -0.78
CA PHE A 88 10.76 -10.58 0.53
C PHE A 88 11.07 -11.56 1.65
N THR A 89 11.75 -11.06 2.69
CA THR A 89 12.20 -11.89 3.83
C THR A 89 11.46 -11.57 5.14
N ASN A 90 10.69 -10.48 5.17
CA ASN A 90 10.02 -9.97 6.36
C ASN A 90 8.53 -9.70 6.09
N VAL A 91 7.77 -10.77 5.93
CA VAL A 91 6.33 -10.71 5.62
C VAL A 91 5.51 -10.92 6.89
N LEU A 92 4.65 -9.95 7.19
CA LEU A 92 3.85 -9.88 8.41
C LEU A 92 2.35 -9.81 8.09
N ALA A 93 1.54 -10.00 9.13
CA ALA A 93 0.11 -9.72 9.16
C ALA A 93 -0.17 -8.73 10.31
N PRO A 94 -1.32 -8.02 10.27
CA PRO A 94 -1.76 -7.19 11.40
C PRO A 94 -1.81 -7.96 12.72
N ILE A 95 -1.45 -7.31 13.82
CA ILE A 95 -1.30 -7.88 15.16
C ILE A 95 -2.59 -7.71 15.95
N GLY A 96 -3.38 -8.78 15.96
CA GLY A 96 -4.54 -8.92 16.85
C GLY A 96 -5.82 -8.34 16.28
N SER A 97 -6.96 -8.82 16.80
CA SER A 97 -8.29 -8.37 16.37
C SER A 97 -8.78 -7.11 17.09
N ASP A 98 -8.03 -6.61 18.07
CA ASP A 98 -8.39 -5.49 18.94
C ASP A 98 -7.34 -4.36 18.86
N GLU A 99 -6.98 -3.99 17.62
CA GLU A 99 -6.05 -2.89 17.33
C GLU A 99 -6.66 -1.50 17.49
N ILE A 100 -7.87 -1.38 18.05
CA ILE A 100 -8.57 -0.09 18.21
C ILE A 100 -7.99 0.77 19.34
N ALA A 101 -7.08 0.22 20.15
CA ALA A 101 -6.43 0.95 21.25
C ALA A 101 -5.38 1.94 20.71
N ILE A 102 -5.70 3.24 20.80
CA ILE A 102 -4.82 4.32 20.33
C ILE A 102 -3.81 4.69 21.43
N ARG A 103 -2.55 4.96 21.05
CA ARG A 103 -1.52 5.43 21.99
C ARG A 103 -1.87 6.81 22.56
N PRO A 104 -1.57 7.09 23.84
CA PRO A 104 -1.79 8.43 24.41
C PRO A 104 -1.13 9.53 23.58
N GLY A 105 -1.91 10.52 23.14
CA GLY A 105 -1.42 11.64 22.31
C GLY A 105 -1.15 11.32 20.84
N ASP A 106 -1.56 10.13 20.37
CA ASP A 106 -1.52 9.74 18.96
C ASP A 106 -2.93 9.78 18.34
N ARG A 107 -3.06 9.38 17.08
CA ARG A 107 -4.35 9.16 16.41
C ARG A 107 -4.51 7.71 15.98
N ASP A 108 -5.71 7.40 15.53
CA ASP A 108 -6.02 6.10 14.95
C ASP A 108 -5.35 5.92 13.59
N HIS A 109 -4.64 4.80 13.41
CA HIS A 109 -3.97 4.45 12.16
C HIS A 109 -4.78 3.38 11.44
N ILE A 110 -5.45 3.79 10.35
CA ILE A 110 -6.42 2.93 9.66
C ILE A 110 -6.04 2.74 8.19
N GLU A 111 -6.12 1.50 7.74
CA GLU A 111 -6.34 1.18 6.32
C GLU A 111 -7.80 0.86 6.07
N TRP A 112 -8.37 1.48 5.05
CA TRP A 112 -9.68 1.09 4.56
C TRP A 112 -9.51 -0.07 3.59
N VAL A 113 -9.97 -1.23 4.00
CA VAL A 113 -9.89 -2.46 3.22
C VAL A 113 -11.27 -2.87 2.72
N LYS A 114 -11.27 -3.56 1.59
CA LYS A 114 -12.50 -4.14 1.05
C LYS A 114 -12.87 -5.37 1.88
N ALA A 115 -14.10 -5.42 2.38
CA ALA A 115 -14.52 -6.42 3.36
C ALA A 115 -15.39 -7.53 2.77
N GLN A 116 -16.43 -7.15 2.03
CA GLN A 116 -17.32 -8.11 1.37
C GLN A 116 -17.70 -7.62 -0.01
N TYR A 117 -18.00 -8.57 -0.88
CA TYR A 117 -18.67 -8.30 -2.14
C TYR A 117 -19.98 -9.07 -2.18
N ASP A 118 -21.06 -8.31 -2.29
CA ASP A 118 -22.37 -8.83 -2.56
C ASP A 118 -22.80 -8.45 -3.98
N ARG A 119 -23.49 -9.37 -4.66
CA ARG A 119 -23.88 -9.16 -6.06
C ARG A 119 -24.93 -8.05 -6.21
N ASN A 120 -25.73 -7.79 -5.19
CA ASN A 120 -26.83 -6.83 -5.24
C ASN A 120 -26.42 -5.45 -4.70
N SER A 121 -25.55 -5.43 -3.68
CA SER A 121 -25.13 -4.21 -2.96
C SER A 121 -23.69 -3.79 -3.23
N GLY A 122 -22.93 -4.58 -4.00
CA GLY A 122 -21.57 -4.25 -4.40
C GLY A 122 -20.55 -4.52 -3.30
N ALA A 123 -19.47 -3.74 -3.30
CA ALA A 123 -18.37 -3.89 -2.37
C ALA A 123 -18.58 -3.07 -1.09
N THR A 124 -18.43 -3.67 0.09
CA THR A 124 -18.39 -2.96 1.38
C THR A 124 -16.95 -2.75 1.85
N GLN A 125 -16.78 -1.78 2.76
CA GLN A 125 -15.49 -1.42 3.35
C GLN A 125 -15.47 -1.79 4.83
N GLU A 126 -14.28 -2.05 5.37
CA GLU A 126 -14.03 -2.22 6.80
C GLU A 126 -12.76 -1.46 7.18
N ALA A 127 -12.79 -0.84 8.35
CA ALA A 127 -11.63 -0.17 8.92
C ALA A 127 -10.70 -1.23 9.53
N LEU A 128 -9.51 -1.36 8.97
CA LEU A 128 -8.45 -2.16 9.57
C LEU A 128 -7.57 -1.25 10.41
N HIS A 129 -7.72 -1.34 11.73
CA HIS A 129 -6.89 -0.61 12.69
C HIS A 129 -5.50 -1.25 12.75
N LEU A 130 -4.48 -0.40 12.77
CA LEU A 130 -3.07 -0.80 12.72
C LEU A 130 -2.25 -0.20 13.87
N ASN A 131 -2.91 0.24 14.95
CA ASN A 131 -2.25 0.97 16.04
C ASN A 131 -1.19 0.12 16.75
N ASN A 132 -1.43 -1.17 16.93
CA ASN A 132 -0.47 -2.07 17.57
C ASN A 132 0.58 -2.53 16.57
N THR A 133 0.15 -2.85 15.35
CA THR A 133 1.03 -3.25 14.24
C THR A 133 2.07 -2.17 13.94
N LEU A 134 1.66 -0.91 13.87
CA LEU A 134 2.53 0.20 13.50
C LEU A 134 3.29 0.81 14.68
N LYS A 135 3.01 0.35 15.90
CA LYS A 135 3.62 0.88 17.14
C LYS A 135 5.16 0.97 17.12
N PRO A 136 5.91 -0.01 16.56
CA PRO A 136 7.38 0.03 16.57
C PRO A 136 8.03 1.02 15.58
N TYR A 137 7.25 1.56 14.64
CA TYR A 137 7.73 2.29 13.48
C TYR A 137 7.54 3.81 13.61
N SER A 138 8.20 4.54 12.71
CA SER A 138 8.13 6.01 12.62
C SER A 138 7.68 6.47 11.22
N CYS A 139 7.84 5.61 10.21
CA CYS A 139 7.38 5.84 8.85
C CYS A 139 6.55 4.66 8.36
N TRP A 140 5.45 4.99 7.70
CA TRP A 140 4.48 4.05 7.18
C TRP A 140 4.26 4.31 5.70
N ILE A 141 4.68 3.36 4.86
CA ILE A 141 4.40 3.37 3.44
C ILE A 141 3.08 2.62 3.22
N SER A 142 2.06 3.34 2.75
CA SER A 142 0.75 2.78 2.44
C SER A 142 0.69 2.40 0.97
N ALA A 143 0.69 1.10 0.70
CA ALA A 143 0.56 0.52 -0.64
C ALA A 143 -0.76 -0.24 -0.82
N VAL A 144 -1.77 -0.02 0.04
CA VAL A 144 -2.98 -0.84 0.05
C VAL A 144 -3.92 -0.53 -1.13
N TYR A 145 -4.13 0.74 -1.48
CA TYR A 145 -4.86 1.20 -2.68
C TYR A 145 -6.18 0.44 -3.00
N HIS A 146 -7.01 0.15 -1.98
CA HIS A 146 -8.33 -0.46 -2.21
C HIS A 146 -9.33 0.46 -2.92
N TYR A 147 -9.07 1.77 -2.89
CA TYR A 147 -9.93 2.81 -3.45
C TYR A 147 -9.07 3.87 -4.11
N ASP A 148 -9.65 4.55 -5.10
CA ASP A 148 -9.05 5.76 -5.65
C ASP A 148 -8.93 6.78 -4.53
N GLN A 149 -7.68 7.06 -4.18
CA GLN A 149 -7.39 8.15 -3.27
C GLN A 149 -7.44 9.42 -4.10
N ASP A 150 -8.33 10.33 -3.73
CA ASP A 150 -8.34 11.66 -4.32
C ASP A 150 -6.96 12.30 -4.09
N SER A 151 -6.15 12.32 -5.15
CA SER A 151 -4.80 12.85 -5.14
C SER A 151 -4.78 14.36 -4.93
N ALA A 152 -5.91 15.06 -5.17
CA ALA A 152 -6.03 16.47 -4.86
C ALA A 152 -6.27 16.72 -3.36
N ALA A 153 -6.84 15.73 -2.65
CA ALA A 153 -7.14 15.81 -1.23
C ALA A 153 -6.00 15.30 -0.32
N ARG A 154 -5.01 14.58 -0.88
CA ARG A 154 -3.91 13.97 -0.10
C ARG A 154 -2.54 14.37 -0.62
N SER A 155 -1.58 14.46 0.31
CA SER A 155 -0.17 14.63 -0.03
C SER A 155 0.51 13.26 -0.17
N ARG A 156 1.49 13.17 -1.08
CA ARG A 156 2.34 11.98 -1.22
C ARG A 156 3.04 11.61 0.08
N VAL A 157 3.40 12.61 0.88
CA VAL A 157 3.95 12.50 2.24
C VAL A 157 3.15 13.38 3.17
N GLU A 158 2.68 12.83 4.30
CA GLU A 158 1.90 13.56 5.30
C GLU A 158 2.13 13.04 6.72
N ARG A 159 1.70 13.84 7.70
CA ARG A 159 1.78 13.44 9.11
C ARG A 159 0.59 12.56 9.49
N GLU A 160 0.95 11.32 9.79
CA GLU A 160 0.32 10.16 10.43
C GLU A 160 0.04 10.19 11.93
N GLY A 161 -0.43 11.26 12.56
CA GLY A 161 -0.36 11.35 14.04
C GLY A 161 1.10 11.37 14.49
N LEU A 162 1.58 10.27 15.10
CA LEU A 162 3.01 10.11 15.41
C LEU A 162 3.86 9.55 14.24
N LEU A 163 3.25 9.04 13.18
CA LEU A 163 3.95 8.48 12.01
C LEU A 163 4.12 9.51 10.90
N VAL A 164 5.07 9.28 10.00
CA VAL A 164 5.06 9.86 8.65
C VAL A 164 4.41 8.84 7.72
N ARG A 165 3.28 9.19 7.09
CA ARG A 165 2.62 8.34 6.09
C ARG A 165 3.01 8.74 4.69
N VAL A 166 3.27 7.74 3.87
CA VAL A 166 3.75 7.91 2.49
C VAL A 166 2.90 7.07 1.56
N ASN A 167 2.37 7.69 0.50
CA ASN A 167 1.64 7.05 -0.59
C ASN A 167 2.48 7.21 -1.86
N PRO A 168 3.47 6.33 -2.12
CA PRO A 168 4.59 6.61 -3.02
C PRO A 168 4.18 6.84 -4.48
N ILE A 169 3.08 6.24 -4.92
CA ILE A 169 2.51 6.34 -6.28
C ILE A 169 1.11 6.97 -6.28
N LEU A 170 0.82 7.87 -5.33
CA LEU A 170 -0.49 8.53 -5.18
C LEU A 170 -0.96 9.22 -6.46
N ASP A 171 -0.04 9.80 -7.22
CA ASP A 171 -0.26 10.58 -8.43
C ASP A 171 -0.24 9.75 -9.73
N TRP A 172 -0.03 8.43 -9.65
CA TRP A 172 -0.01 7.60 -10.85
C TRP A 172 -1.43 7.41 -11.39
N ASP A 173 -1.62 7.68 -12.67
CA ASP A 173 -2.84 7.35 -13.38
C ASP A 173 -2.87 5.86 -13.80
N ALA A 174 -4.00 5.45 -14.39
CA ALA A 174 -4.19 4.06 -14.80
C ALA A 174 -3.24 3.64 -15.94
N GLU A 175 -2.97 4.53 -16.90
CA GLU A 175 -2.07 4.27 -18.01
C GLU A 175 -0.64 4.00 -17.51
N ARG A 176 -0.14 4.83 -16.60
CA ARG A 176 1.17 4.63 -15.99
C ARG A 176 1.26 3.34 -15.18
N VAL A 177 0.21 3.01 -14.43
CA VAL A 177 0.12 1.73 -13.71
C VAL A 177 0.18 0.55 -14.69
N GLN A 178 -0.60 0.58 -15.76
CA GLN A 178 -0.62 -0.47 -16.78
C GLN A 178 0.75 -0.62 -17.44
N ASN A 179 1.33 0.48 -17.92
CA ASN A 179 2.62 0.49 -18.59
C ASN A 179 3.73 -0.09 -17.69
N PHE A 180 3.72 0.24 -16.40
CA PHE A 180 4.69 -0.32 -15.45
C PHE A 180 4.48 -1.83 -15.24
N MET A 181 3.23 -2.28 -15.10
CA MET A 181 2.95 -3.71 -14.96
C MET A 181 3.44 -4.50 -16.20
N GLU A 182 3.26 -3.95 -17.40
CA GLU A 182 3.73 -4.55 -18.66
C GLU A 182 5.26 -4.52 -18.78
N GLU A 183 5.89 -3.37 -18.52
CA GLU A 183 7.35 -3.18 -18.58
C GLU A 183 8.10 -4.19 -17.71
N PHE A 184 7.57 -4.47 -16.51
CA PHE A 184 8.19 -5.38 -15.54
C PHE A 184 7.60 -6.80 -15.56
N ASP A 185 6.76 -7.12 -16.54
CA ASP A 185 6.10 -8.42 -16.73
C ASP A 185 5.41 -8.91 -15.43
N LEU A 186 4.73 -8.00 -14.74
CA LEU A 186 4.09 -8.27 -13.45
C LEU A 186 2.74 -8.94 -13.69
N PRO A 187 2.51 -10.16 -13.17
CA PRO A 187 1.27 -10.87 -13.40
C PRO A 187 0.15 -10.16 -12.65
N TYR A 188 -1.01 -10.03 -13.27
CA TYR A 188 -2.21 -9.64 -12.55
C TYR A 188 -2.73 -10.81 -11.71
N HIS A 189 -3.30 -10.49 -10.55
CA HIS A 189 -4.02 -11.46 -9.75
C HIS A 189 -5.18 -12.08 -10.56
N LYS A 190 -5.39 -13.40 -10.45
CA LYS A 190 -6.39 -14.14 -11.27
C LYS A 190 -7.83 -13.66 -11.09
N LEU A 191 -8.18 -13.15 -9.91
CA LEU A 191 -9.48 -12.56 -9.60
C LEU A 191 -9.54 -11.03 -9.84
N ALA A 192 -8.52 -10.45 -10.49
CA ALA A 192 -8.69 -9.15 -11.13
C ALA A 192 -9.85 -9.28 -12.12
N LYS A 193 -10.92 -8.49 -11.98
CA LYS A 193 -11.91 -8.41 -13.05
C LYS A 193 -11.18 -7.84 -14.26
N VAL A 194 -10.90 -8.70 -15.23
CA VAL A 194 -10.69 -8.28 -16.62
C VAL A 194 -12.03 -7.73 -17.08
N PRO A 195 -12.11 -6.55 -17.72
CA PRO A 195 -13.31 -6.17 -18.46
C PRO A 195 -13.62 -7.32 -19.41
N VAL A 196 -14.80 -7.93 -19.29
CA VAL A 196 -15.27 -8.83 -20.33
C VAL A 196 -15.68 -7.96 -21.51
N ASP A 197 -14.70 -7.55 -22.31
CA ASP A 197 -14.96 -7.18 -23.70
C ASP A 197 -15.04 -8.49 -24.48
N MET A 198 -16.25 -8.89 -24.88
CA MET A 198 -16.45 -10.14 -25.63
C MET A 198 -15.82 -10.08 -27.03
N ASP A 199 -15.29 -8.93 -27.47
CA ASP A 199 -14.78 -8.73 -28.84
C ASP A 199 -13.43 -7.99 -28.96
N LYS A 200 -12.76 -7.53 -27.90
CA LYS A 200 -11.42 -6.87 -28.05
C LYS A 200 -10.39 -7.29 -27.01
N LYS A 201 -9.15 -7.37 -27.51
CA LYS A 201 -8.04 -8.09 -26.88
C LYS A 201 -7.39 -7.38 -25.67
N HIS A 202 -7.67 -6.11 -25.37
CA HIS A 202 -7.09 -5.41 -24.21
C HIS A 202 -8.09 -4.35 -23.70
N GLY A 203 -8.42 -4.39 -22.41
CA GLY A 203 -9.37 -3.49 -21.75
C GLY A 203 -8.81 -2.07 -21.55
N ASP A 204 -9.70 -1.08 -21.45
CA ASP A 204 -9.45 0.37 -21.54
C ASP A 204 -8.82 1.03 -20.29
N GLY A 205 -8.15 0.25 -19.43
CA GLY A 205 -7.46 0.78 -18.25
C GLY A 205 -8.36 1.39 -17.17
N THR A 206 -9.69 1.42 -17.35
CA THR A 206 -10.60 1.92 -16.31
C THR A 206 -11.00 0.77 -15.39
N ASP A 207 -10.57 0.86 -14.14
CA ASP A 207 -10.86 -0.08 -13.05
C ASP A 207 -10.28 -1.50 -13.18
N VAL A 208 -8.97 -1.63 -12.93
CA VAL A 208 -8.36 -2.89 -12.46
C VAL A 208 -8.86 -3.18 -11.03
N MET A 209 -10.13 -3.54 -10.92
CA MET A 209 -10.78 -3.92 -9.67
C MET A 209 -10.39 -5.35 -9.31
N THR A 210 -9.23 -5.47 -8.67
CA THR A 210 -8.78 -6.71 -8.04
C THR A 210 -9.56 -6.97 -6.76
N PHE A 211 -10.45 -7.97 -6.80
CA PHE A 211 -10.91 -8.68 -5.62
C PHE A 211 -9.78 -9.62 -5.22
N ALA A 212 -8.76 -9.07 -4.60
CA ALA A 212 -7.64 -9.87 -4.16
C ALA A 212 -7.81 -10.38 -2.72
N PHE A 213 -8.93 -10.04 -2.08
CA PHE A 213 -9.45 -10.57 -0.82
C PHE A 213 -10.97 -10.43 -0.84
#